data_AF-A0A7T6YZI2-F1
#
_entry.id   AF-A0A7T6YZI2-F1
#
_cell.length_a   1.000
_cell.length_b   1.000
_cell.length_c   1.000
_cell.angle_alpha   90.00
_cell.angle_beta   90.00
_cell.angle_gamma   90.00
#
_symmetry.space_group_name_H-M   'P 1'
#
loop_
_entity.id
_entity.type
_entity.pdbx_description
1 polymer ?
#
loop_
_entity_poly.entity_id
_entity_poly.type
_entity_poly.pdbx_seq_one_letter_code
_entity_poly.pdbx_strand_id
1 'polypeptide(L)'
;MTQEAYDICDDKDLTKQQLSKAGIPVPEGKRFKENVVDGEIVDYANTLGYPVVIKPISENAGKGVLANIQDAEEMRKALIHVRQELNYRDVIVEEHVPGKEFRIFIVGNKIIGAVNRIPANIVGDGINSINELINKKNEEKRGNPNLSKSAIDIDKELLDTIQFKDYSLNSIPEAGDRVFLRNKSSVSMGGDPIDVTEKLTTHMNDLAIKAYQSIPDLDLCGLDMIIDEENNLGTVIEINTKPMLGLHLFPVEGSARDITSPIIDYYFPETKSLEKTNLYFDFDSILEPLKSRSTDMVEVTLPPLGKLYAKKYIVSGHVQGVGYRKWIRKQALQHHLHGYTKNKPDGKVIVVVVGSDESDVRAFKDICAQGPEKAQVEKVKAKEWEKPVKMGFEIKKESKEKRLKELEKQLQKEKNDKKKIARERSMLDQERRAVKEQLESVEEEKEIIKEAYFELLNSRSWRYTKPLRNMSNFSKRS
;
A
#
# COMPACT_ATOMS: atom_id res chain seq x y z
N MET A 1 10.88 22.74 13.81
CA MET A 1 10.84 23.64 12.63
C MET A 1 10.14 24.92 13.04
N THR A 2 10.61 26.05 12.53
CA THR A 2 9.96 27.35 12.73
C THR A 2 8.74 27.51 11.81
N GLN A 3 7.88 28.48 12.13
CA GLN A 3 6.77 28.86 11.24
C GLN A 3 7.30 29.39 9.90
N GLU A 4 8.42 30.12 9.92
CA GLU A 4 9.09 30.62 8.71
C GLU A 4 9.51 29.48 7.76
N ALA A 5 10.13 28.42 8.29
CA ALA A 5 10.49 27.25 7.49
C ALA A 5 9.26 26.61 6.83
N TYR A 6 8.15 26.53 7.57
CA TYR A 6 6.88 26.03 7.06
C TYR A 6 6.34 26.90 5.94
N ASP A 7 6.28 28.22 6.14
CA ASP A 7 5.71 29.16 5.17
C ASP A 7 6.54 29.21 3.88
N ILE A 8 7.87 29.12 3.97
CA ILE A 8 8.75 29.04 2.79
C ILE A 8 8.45 27.78 1.99
N CYS A 9 8.32 26.62 2.65
CA CYS A 9 8.07 25.33 2.01
C CYS A 9 6.64 25.14 1.49
N ASP A 10 5.65 25.81 2.09
CA ASP A 10 4.24 25.74 1.68
C ASP A 10 3.98 26.56 0.40
N ASP A 11 4.75 27.63 0.17
CA ASP A 11 4.71 28.40 -1.09
C ASP A 11 5.86 27.98 -2.03
N LYS A 12 5.50 27.30 -3.12
CA LYS A 12 6.45 26.82 -4.15
C LYS A 12 7.30 27.94 -4.75
N ASP A 13 6.76 29.15 -4.88
CA ASP A 13 7.51 30.28 -5.44
C ASP A 13 8.54 30.81 -4.42
N LEU A 14 8.17 30.89 -3.13
CA LEU A 14 9.13 31.26 -2.07
C LEU A 14 10.23 30.22 -1.90
N THR A 15 9.88 28.92 -1.88
CA THR A 15 10.87 27.83 -1.86
C THR A 15 11.86 27.99 -3.00
N LYS A 16 11.36 28.20 -4.23
CA LYS A 16 12.18 28.35 -5.42
C LYS A 16 13.11 29.56 -5.32
N GLN A 17 12.60 30.72 -4.93
CA GLN A 17 13.42 31.92 -4.75
C GLN A 17 14.55 31.69 -3.73
N GLN A 18 14.27 30.96 -2.65
CA GLN A 18 15.26 30.63 -1.63
C GLN A 18 16.35 29.68 -2.18
N LEU A 19 15.94 28.66 -2.94
CA LEU A 19 16.85 27.73 -3.60
C LEU A 19 17.73 28.42 -4.65
N SER A 20 17.15 29.27 -5.51
CA SER A 20 17.90 30.03 -6.51
C SER A 20 18.94 30.96 -5.88
N LYS A 21 18.59 31.66 -4.78
CA LYS A 21 19.54 32.53 -4.04
C LYS A 21 20.72 31.75 -3.48
N ALA A 22 20.53 30.48 -3.12
CA ALA A 22 21.60 29.59 -2.66
C ALA A 22 22.38 28.92 -3.81
N GLY A 23 22.08 29.25 -5.07
CA GLY A 23 22.72 28.66 -6.26
C GLY A 23 22.42 27.17 -6.40
N ILE A 24 21.19 26.77 -6.07
CA ILE A 24 20.68 25.40 -6.29
C ILE A 24 19.87 25.41 -7.58
N PRO A 25 20.08 24.44 -8.50
CA PRO A 25 19.30 24.33 -9.71
C PRO A 25 17.83 24.10 -9.38
N VAL A 26 16.99 24.96 -9.95
CA VAL A 26 15.52 24.87 -9.94
C VAL A 26 15.05 25.16 -11.36
N PRO A 27 13.87 24.66 -11.79
CA PRO A 27 13.38 24.91 -13.13
C PRO A 27 13.23 26.40 -13.38
N GLU A 28 13.71 26.94 -14.50
CA GLU A 28 13.44 28.33 -14.86
C GLU A 28 11.92 28.54 -15.05
N GLY A 29 11.36 29.64 -14.57
CA GLY A 29 9.93 29.88 -14.67
C GLY A 29 9.40 31.02 -13.82
N LYS A 30 8.13 31.37 -14.02
CA LYS A 30 7.47 32.55 -13.43
C LYS A 30 6.05 32.26 -12.98
N ARG A 31 5.65 32.89 -11.85
CA ARG A 31 4.28 32.94 -11.34
C ARG A 31 3.43 33.99 -12.06
N PHE A 32 2.20 33.63 -12.39
CA PHE A 32 1.19 34.45 -13.05
C PHE A 32 -0.08 34.51 -12.22
N LYS A 33 -0.34 35.70 -11.68
CA LYS A 33 -1.54 36.01 -10.89
C LYS A 33 -2.82 35.90 -11.72
N GLU A 34 -3.93 35.78 -11.01
CA GLU A 34 -5.28 35.70 -11.58
C GLU A 34 -5.59 36.80 -12.61
N ASN A 35 -5.10 38.01 -12.38
CA ASN A 35 -5.38 39.17 -13.23
C ASN A 35 -4.57 39.19 -14.54
N VAL A 36 -3.60 38.30 -14.72
CA VAL A 36 -2.83 38.20 -15.96
C VAL A 36 -3.65 37.47 -17.01
N VAL A 37 -3.69 38.01 -18.23
CA VAL A 37 -4.40 37.40 -19.36
C VAL A 37 -3.61 36.22 -19.93
N ASP A 38 -4.32 35.18 -20.36
CA ASP A 38 -3.71 33.93 -20.86
C ASP A 38 -2.71 34.18 -22.02
N GLY A 39 -2.93 35.20 -22.85
CA GLY A 39 -2.03 35.59 -23.94
C GLY A 39 -0.61 35.94 -23.45
N GLU A 40 -0.48 36.70 -22.36
CA GLU A 40 0.83 37.05 -21.78
C GLU A 40 1.55 35.82 -21.24
N ILE A 41 0.80 34.84 -20.74
CA ILE A 41 1.35 33.58 -20.24
C ILE A 41 1.90 32.74 -21.40
N VAL A 42 1.19 32.69 -22.53
CA VAL A 42 1.64 32.02 -23.75
C VAL A 42 2.88 32.71 -24.33
N ASP A 43 2.92 34.04 -24.35
CA ASP A 43 4.08 34.80 -24.83
C ASP A 43 5.33 34.54 -23.97
N TYR A 44 5.15 34.42 -22.65
CA TYR A 44 6.23 34.00 -21.76
C TYR A 44 6.69 32.57 -22.05
N ALA A 45 5.77 31.61 -22.23
CA ALA A 45 6.11 30.24 -22.59
C ALA A 45 6.90 30.17 -23.92
N ASN A 46 6.53 30.98 -24.92
CA ASN A 46 7.26 31.10 -26.17
C ASN A 46 8.68 31.67 -25.99
N THR A 47 8.87 32.57 -25.01
CA THR A 47 10.17 33.15 -24.69
C THR A 47 11.06 32.17 -23.92
N LEU A 48 10.47 31.41 -23.00
CA LEU A 48 11.16 30.37 -22.22
C LEU A 48 11.60 29.20 -23.10
N GLY A 49 10.79 28.87 -24.11
CA GLY A 49 11.02 27.73 -25.00
C GLY A 49 10.31 26.47 -24.50
N TYR A 50 9.86 25.64 -25.44
CA TYR A 50 9.19 24.38 -25.16
C TYR A 50 10.19 23.21 -25.12
N PRO A 51 9.93 22.15 -24.34
CA PRO A 51 8.71 21.90 -23.58
C PRO A 51 8.60 22.66 -22.24
N VAL A 52 7.36 23.00 -21.85
CA VAL A 52 7.06 23.69 -20.58
C VAL A 52 6.11 22.87 -19.69
N VAL A 53 6.01 23.30 -18.42
CA VAL A 53 5.10 22.79 -17.41
C VAL A 53 4.25 23.93 -16.87
N ILE A 54 2.95 23.70 -16.71
CA ILE A 54 2.05 24.59 -15.96
C ILE A 54 1.61 23.90 -14.68
N LYS A 55 1.66 24.63 -13.56
CA LYS A 55 1.25 24.15 -12.24
C LYS A 55 0.50 25.21 -11.44
N PRO A 56 -0.56 24.87 -10.69
CA PRO A 56 -1.15 25.77 -9.70
C PRO A 56 -0.21 25.93 -8.50
N ILE A 57 -0.33 27.05 -7.78
CA ILE A 57 0.54 27.37 -6.63
C ILE A 57 0.22 26.51 -5.42
N SER A 58 -1.07 26.42 -5.09
CA SER A 58 -1.55 25.73 -3.90
C SER A 58 -2.38 24.54 -4.31
N GLU A 59 -1.81 23.33 -4.26
CA GLU A 59 -2.55 22.10 -3.92
C GLU A 59 -1.68 20.83 -3.88
N ASN A 60 -2.15 19.89 -3.06
CA ASN A 60 -1.61 18.54 -2.87
C ASN A 60 -1.96 17.62 -4.05
N ALA A 61 -1.10 16.63 -4.32
CA ALA A 61 -1.30 15.52 -5.27
C ALA A 61 -1.30 15.86 -6.77
N GLY A 62 -0.77 17.01 -7.18
CA GLY A 62 -0.48 17.29 -8.60
C GLY A 62 -1.70 17.51 -9.50
N LYS A 63 -2.86 17.81 -8.92
CA LYS A 63 -4.05 18.21 -9.67
C LYS A 63 -3.79 19.55 -10.36
N GLY A 64 -4.17 19.67 -11.64
CA GLY A 64 -3.88 20.85 -12.46
C GLY A 64 -2.42 21.00 -12.91
N VAL A 65 -1.52 20.09 -12.53
CA VAL A 65 -0.16 20.05 -13.10
C VAL A 65 -0.22 19.36 -14.45
N LEU A 66 0.20 20.07 -15.49
CA LEU A 66 0.36 19.56 -16.85
C LEU A 66 1.81 19.80 -17.28
N ALA A 67 2.52 18.72 -17.60
CA ALA A 67 3.93 18.75 -17.97
C ALA A 67 4.11 18.36 -19.43
N ASN A 68 5.28 18.68 -19.98
CA ASN A 68 5.69 18.31 -21.34
C ASN A 68 4.79 18.93 -22.44
N ILE A 69 4.33 20.17 -22.23
CA ILE A 69 3.60 20.96 -23.21
C ILE A 69 4.57 21.35 -24.33
N GLN A 70 4.28 20.99 -25.58
CA GLN A 70 5.22 21.09 -26.70
C GLN A 70 5.14 22.41 -27.47
N ASP A 71 4.00 23.09 -27.43
CA ASP A 71 3.77 24.28 -28.24
C ASP A 71 2.70 25.22 -27.65
N ALA A 72 2.52 26.37 -28.31
CA ALA A 72 1.57 27.40 -27.90
C ALA A 72 0.09 26.95 -27.96
N GLU A 73 -0.26 26.02 -28.86
CA GLU A 73 -1.62 25.51 -28.97
C GLU A 73 -1.94 24.58 -27.79
N GLU A 74 -1.02 23.68 -27.45
CA GLU A 74 -1.11 22.86 -26.24
C GLU A 74 -1.13 23.73 -24.98
N MET A 75 -0.33 24.79 -24.92
CA MET A 75 -0.31 25.72 -23.80
C MET A 75 -1.66 26.43 -23.61
N ARG A 76 -2.32 26.87 -24.70
CA ARG A 76 -3.67 27.46 -24.64
C ARG A 76 -4.69 26.48 -24.10
N LYS A 77 -4.66 25.23 -24.57
CA LYS A 77 -5.55 24.16 -24.05
C LYS A 77 -5.30 23.89 -22.58
N ALA A 78 -4.03 23.84 -22.17
CA ALA A 78 -3.63 23.66 -20.79
C ALA A 78 -4.14 24.80 -19.89
N LEU A 79 -4.04 26.06 -20.33
CA LEU A 79 -4.56 27.21 -19.60
C LEU A 79 -6.07 27.18 -19.44
N ILE A 80 -6.82 26.82 -20.48
CA ILE A 80 -8.28 26.65 -20.39
C ILE A 80 -8.62 25.59 -19.34
N HIS A 81 -7.98 24.42 -19.42
CA HIS A 81 -8.20 23.34 -18.47
C HIS A 81 -7.89 23.76 -17.02
N VAL A 82 -6.72 24.36 -16.78
CA VAL A 82 -6.25 24.68 -15.43
C VAL A 82 -6.98 25.90 -14.85
N ARG A 83 -7.09 27.01 -15.58
CA ARG A 83 -7.65 28.27 -15.07
C ARG A 83 -9.17 28.32 -15.13
N GLN A 84 -9.81 27.67 -16.10
CA GLN A 84 -11.26 27.73 -16.31
C GLN A 84 -11.98 26.49 -15.78
N GLU A 85 -11.60 25.29 -16.25
CA GLU A 85 -12.30 24.05 -15.87
C GLU A 85 -12.01 23.64 -14.42
N LEU A 86 -10.75 23.76 -14.01
CA LEU A 86 -10.33 23.47 -12.64
C LEU A 86 -10.36 24.70 -11.71
N ASN A 87 -10.58 25.89 -12.27
CA ASN A 87 -10.67 27.17 -11.55
C ASN A 87 -9.40 27.55 -10.73
N TYR A 88 -8.22 27.09 -11.16
CA TYR A 88 -6.94 27.52 -10.58
C TYR A 88 -6.44 28.77 -11.31
N ARG A 89 -6.75 29.95 -10.78
CA ARG A 89 -6.47 31.22 -11.46
C ARG A 89 -5.03 31.70 -11.35
N ASP A 90 -4.32 31.31 -10.29
CA ASP A 90 -2.94 31.68 -10.04
C ASP A 90 -2.04 30.46 -10.35
N VAL A 91 -1.16 30.61 -11.34
CA VAL A 91 -0.40 29.50 -11.96
C VAL A 91 1.07 29.84 -12.10
N ILE A 92 1.92 28.83 -12.20
CA ILE A 92 3.35 28.95 -12.48
C ILE A 92 3.61 28.23 -13.81
N VAL A 93 4.37 28.87 -14.69
CA VAL A 93 4.89 28.27 -15.93
C VAL A 93 6.39 28.11 -15.79
N GLU A 94 6.89 26.91 -16.05
CA GLU A 94 8.30 26.55 -15.92
C GLU A 94 8.79 25.72 -17.09
N GLU A 95 10.11 25.66 -17.26
CA GLU A 95 10.73 24.73 -18.18
C GLU A 95 10.45 23.29 -17.77
N HIS A 96 10.33 22.39 -18.74
CA HIS A 96 10.27 20.97 -18.47
C HIS A 96 11.66 20.40 -18.25
N VAL A 97 11.92 19.91 -17.04
CA VAL A 97 13.18 19.22 -16.71
C VAL A 97 13.02 17.72 -16.99
N PRO A 98 13.83 17.14 -17.90
CA PRO A 98 13.81 15.70 -18.15
C PRO A 98 14.51 14.95 -17.01
N GLY A 99 14.05 13.72 -16.74
CA GLY A 99 14.69 12.84 -15.78
C GLY A 99 13.71 12.05 -14.91
N LYS A 100 14.24 11.39 -13.89
CA LYS A 100 13.45 10.61 -12.92
C LYS A 100 13.23 11.42 -11.65
N GLU A 101 12.01 11.35 -11.11
CA GLU A 101 11.65 12.08 -9.91
C GLU A 101 11.97 11.28 -8.64
N PHE A 102 12.91 11.79 -7.85
CA PHE A 102 13.36 11.18 -6.61
C PHE A 102 12.87 12.01 -5.42
N ARG A 103 12.20 11.34 -4.48
CA ARG A 103 11.90 11.86 -3.14
C ARG A 103 13.03 11.46 -2.20
N ILE A 104 13.86 12.44 -1.81
CA ILE A 104 14.97 12.28 -0.87
C ILE A 104 14.49 12.68 0.54
N PHE A 105 14.67 11.81 1.51
CA PHE A 105 14.30 12.03 2.91
C PHE A 105 15.51 12.46 3.71
N ILE A 106 15.44 13.65 4.31
CA ILE A 106 16.54 14.26 5.05
C ILE A 106 16.10 14.48 6.50
N VAL A 107 16.97 14.14 7.45
CA VAL A 107 16.82 14.46 8.88
C VAL A 107 18.15 14.99 9.38
N GLY A 108 18.17 16.21 9.91
CA GLY A 108 19.36 16.78 10.57
C GLY A 108 20.65 16.69 9.75
N ASN A 109 20.65 17.21 8.53
CA ASN A 109 21.77 17.14 7.57
C ASN A 109 22.18 15.73 7.11
N LYS A 110 21.33 14.71 7.28
CA LYS A 110 21.60 13.36 6.80
C LYS A 110 20.49 12.87 5.89
N ILE A 111 20.88 12.37 4.72
CA ILE A 111 19.98 11.63 3.83
C ILE A 111 19.77 10.25 4.45
N ILE A 112 18.51 9.93 4.75
CA ILE A 112 18.14 8.65 5.37
C ILE A 112 17.67 7.66 4.30
N GLY A 113 17.06 8.15 3.23
CA GLY A 113 16.66 7.34 2.10
C GLY A 113 16.18 8.17 0.91
N ALA A 114 16.12 7.54 -0.27
CA ALA A 114 15.58 8.13 -1.48
C ALA A 114 14.69 7.14 -2.21
N VAL A 115 13.58 7.63 -2.75
CA VAL A 115 12.59 6.81 -3.46
C VAL A 115 12.29 7.42 -4.82
N ASN A 116 12.37 6.62 -5.87
CA ASN A 116 11.85 6.98 -7.18
C ASN A 116 10.36 6.64 -7.22
N ARG A 117 9.52 7.62 -7.57
CA ARG A 117 8.06 7.44 -7.68
C ARG A 117 7.71 7.12 -9.12
N ILE A 118 7.55 5.84 -9.43
CA ILE A 118 7.14 5.43 -10.77
C ILE A 118 5.62 5.65 -10.92
N PRO A 119 5.15 6.27 -12.02
CA PRO A 119 3.72 6.39 -12.31
C PRO A 119 2.98 5.04 -12.29
N ALA A 120 1.66 5.07 -12.14
CA ALA A 120 0.84 3.86 -12.18
C ALA A 120 1.15 3.06 -13.45
N ASN A 121 1.46 1.78 -13.29
CA ASN A 121 1.95 0.94 -14.39
C ASN A 121 1.56 -0.52 -14.17
N ILE A 122 1.70 -1.34 -15.20
CA ILE A 122 1.65 -2.81 -15.16
C ILE A 122 2.80 -3.36 -16.01
N VAL A 123 3.17 -4.62 -15.78
CA VAL A 123 4.14 -5.33 -16.61
C VAL A 123 3.39 -6.45 -17.33
N GLY A 124 3.46 -6.46 -18.66
CA GLY A 124 2.87 -7.48 -19.50
C GLY A 124 3.48 -8.85 -19.23
N ASP A 125 2.65 -9.88 -19.30
CA ASP A 125 3.08 -11.27 -19.25
C ASP A 125 2.77 -12.04 -20.55
N GLY A 126 2.28 -11.33 -21.57
CA GLY A 126 1.88 -11.91 -22.86
C GLY A 126 0.62 -12.78 -22.82
N ILE A 127 -0.07 -12.86 -21.66
CA ILE A 127 -1.22 -13.75 -21.46
C ILE A 127 -2.44 -12.97 -20.96
N ASN A 128 -2.27 -12.13 -19.94
CA ASN A 128 -3.35 -11.42 -19.28
C ASN A 128 -3.60 -10.05 -19.92
N SER A 129 -4.87 -9.67 -19.98
CA SER A 129 -5.28 -8.33 -20.41
C SER A 129 -4.84 -7.25 -19.42
N ILE A 130 -4.78 -5.99 -19.89
CA ILE A 130 -4.50 -4.83 -19.02
C ILE A 130 -5.41 -4.82 -17.78
N ASN A 131 -6.70 -5.07 -17.95
CA ASN A 131 -7.67 -5.11 -16.85
C ASN A 131 -7.33 -6.21 -15.82
N GLU A 132 -6.92 -7.40 -16.26
CA GLU A 132 -6.51 -8.50 -15.38
C GLU A 132 -5.21 -8.19 -14.65
N LEU A 133 -4.24 -7.59 -15.35
CA LEU A 133 -2.97 -7.16 -14.77
C LEU A 133 -3.16 -6.06 -13.71
N ILE A 134 -4.08 -5.11 -13.95
CA ILE A 134 -4.47 -4.09 -12.96
C ILE A 134 -5.03 -4.76 -11.71
N ASN A 135 -5.96 -5.72 -11.88
CA ASN A 135 -6.57 -6.42 -10.75
C ASN A 135 -5.54 -7.21 -9.93
N LYS A 136 -4.62 -7.92 -10.60
CA LYS A 136 -3.52 -8.65 -9.96
C LYS A 136 -2.62 -7.72 -9.16
N LYS A 137 -2.19 -6.60 -9.77
CA LYS A 137 -1.36 -5.60 -9.09
C LYS A 137 -2.05 -4.93 -7.90
N ASN A 138 -3.34 -4.64 -8.03
CA ASN A 138 -4.13 -4.10 -6.91
C ASN A 138 -4.24 -5.11 -5.76
N GLU A 139 -4.32 -6.40 -6.06
CA GLU A 139 -4.29 -7.45 -5.03
C GLU A 139 -2.95 -7.52 -4.30
N GLU A 140 -1.84 -7.38 -5.00
CA GLU A 140 -0.49 -7.27 -4.41
C GLU A 140 -0.37 -6.02 -3.53
N LYS A 141 -0.84 -4.86 -4.01
CA LYS A 141 -0.83 -3.59 -3.24
C LYS A 141 -1.61 -3.68 -1.92
N ARG A 142 -2.69 -4.49 -1.84
CA ARG A 142 -3.42 -4.73 -0.58
C ARG A 142 -2.56 -5.35 0.52
N GLY A 143 -1.50 -6.09 0.16
CA GLY A 143 -0.54 -6.67 1.09
C GLY A 143 0.50 -5.68 1.63
N ASN A 144 0.69 -4.54 0.97
CA ASN A 144 1.67 -3.52 1.36
C ASN A 144 1.01 -2.48 2.29
N PRO A 145 1.52 -2.24 3.52
CA PRO A 145 0.92 -1.30 4.47
C PRO A 145 0.77 0.13 3.93
N ASN A 146 1.72 0.62 3.13
CA ASN A 146 1.68 1.95 2.54
C ASN A 146 0.73 2.04 1.33
N LEU A 147 0.64 0.97 0.53
CA LEU A 147 -0.11 0.98 -0.74
C LEU A 147 -1.51 0.39 -0.66
N SER A 148 -1.90 -0.14 0.51
CA SER A 148 -3.18 -0.82 0.72
C SER A 148 -4.41 0.02 0.35
N LYS A 149 -4.29 1.34 0.33
CA LYS A 149 -5.33 2.30 -0.04
C LYS A 149 -5.10 2.97 -1.41
N SER A 150 -4.03 2.63 -2.10
CA SER A 150 -3.59 3.27 -3.34
C SER A 150 -3.77 2.31 -4.51
N ALA A 151 -5.01 1.88 -4.72
CA ALA A 151 -5.37 1.05 -5.85
C ALA A 151 -5.26 1.87 -7.16
N ILE A 152 -4.97 1.17 -8.25
CA ILE A 152 -5.09 1.68 -9.60
C ILE A 152 -6.58 1.61 -9.96
N ASP A 153 -7.26 2.75 -9.87
CA ASP A 153 -8.65 2.88 -10.28
C ASP A 153 -8.75 3.14 -11.79
N ILE A 154 -9.71 2.48 -12.43
CA ILE A 154 -10.04 2.67 -13.84
C ILE A 154 -10.95 3.89 -13.95
N ASP A 155 -10.36 5.04 -14.24
CA ASP A 155 -11.05 6.30 -14.47
C ASP A 155 -10.77 6.83 -15.89
N LYS A 156 -11.33 8.00 -16.20
CA LYS A 156 -11.17 8.63 -17.51
C LYS A 156 -9.70 8.91 -17.86
N GLU A 157 -8.89 9.40 -16.92
CA GLU A 157 -7.47 9.70 -17.17
C GLU A 157 -6.69 8.44 -17.55
N LEU A 158 -6.92 7.34 -16.84
CA LEU A 158 -6.30 6.05 -17.17
C LEU A 158 -6.71 5.56 -18.55
N LEU A 159 -8.02 5.62 -18.87
CA LEU A 159 -8.55 5.20 -20.17
C LEU A 159 -7.97 6.04 -21.31
N ASP A 160 -7.93 7.35 -21.15
CA ASP A 160 -7.36 8.29 -22.12
C ASP A 160 -5.86 7.99 -22.32
N THR A 161 -5.13 7.67 -21.24
CA THR A 161 -3.68 7.36 -21.29
C THR A 161 -3.38 6.08 -22.05
N ILE A 162 -4.14 4.99 -21.81
CA ILE A 162 -3.89 3.73 -22.52
C ILE A 162 -4.35 3.81 -23.97
N GLN A 163 -5.45 4.51 -24.25
CA GLN A 163 -5.97 4.70 -25.61
C GLN A 163 -4.99 5.49 -26.47
N PHE A 164 -4.33 6.51 -25.90
CA PHE A 164 -3.28 7.27 -26.59
C PHE A 164 -2.09 6.40 -27.03
N LYS A 165 -1.88 5.25 -26.38
CA LYS A 165 -0.84 4.26 -26.72
C LYS A 165 -1.38 3.07 -27.51
N ASP A 166 -2.53 3.24 -28.15
CA ASP A 166 -3.23 2.20 -28.93
C ASP A 166 -3.61 0.94 -28.13
N TYR A 167 -3.70 1.06 -26.80
CA TYR A 167 -4.17 0.00 -25.91
C TYR A 167 -5.65 0.19 -25.52
N SER A 168 -6.29 -0.93 -25.21
CA SER A 168 -7.59 -0.99 -24.55
C SER A 168 -7.47 -1.83 -23.28
N LEU A 169 -8.48 -1.80 -22.41
CA LEU A 169 -8.52 -2.65 -21.22
C LEU A 169 -8.42 -4.16 -21.52
N ASN A 170 -8.80 -4.56 -22.74
CA ASN A 170 -8.76 -5.95 -23.20
C ASN A 170 -7.47 -6.31 -23.94
N SER A 171 -6.61 -5.32 -24.22
CA SER A 171 -5.33 -5.58 -24.88
C SER A 171 -4.42 -6.40 -23.97
N ILE A 172 -3.60 -7.27 -24.57
CA ILE A 172 -2.62 -8.12 -23.87
C ILE A 172 -1.22 -7.55 -24.17
N PRO A 173 -0.54 -6.90 -23.22
CA PRO A 173 0.80 -6.37 -23.44
C PRO A 173 1.83 -7.51 -23.54
N GLU A 174 2.89 -7.27 -24.32
CA GLU A 174 3.97 -8.25 -24.50
C GLU A 174 4.68 -8.56 -23.18
N ALA A 175 5.22 -9.77 -23.07
CA ALA A 175 5.91 -10.20 -21.85
C ALA A 175 7.13 -9.32 -21.56
N GLY A 176 7.14 -8.70 -20.38
CA GLY A 176 8.19 -7.78 -19.93
C GLY A 176 7.96 -6.32 -20.30
N ASP A 177 6.99 -6.00 -21.15
CA ASP A 177 6.67 -4.63 -21.49
C ASP A 177 5.99 -3.89 -20.32
N ARG A 178 6.48 -2.70 -19.97
CA ARG A 178 5.94 -1.91 -18.87
C ARG A 178 4.99 -0.85 -19.42
N VAL A 179 3.69 -1.13 -19.31
CA VAL A 179 2.65 -0.19 -19.70
C VAL A 179 2.37 0.79 -18.57
N PHE A 180 2.74 2.06 -18.77
CA PHE A 180 2.32 3.15 -17.88
C PHE A 180 0.87 3.53 -18.15
N LEU A 181 0.07 3.47 -17.09
CA LEU A 181 -1.37 3.73 -17.05
C LEU A 181 -1.70 5.19 -16.72
N ARG A 182 -0.73 5.94 -16.19
CA ARG A 182 -0.82 7.38 -15.92
C ARG A 182 0.52 8.03 -16.22
N ASN A 183 0.49 9.34 -16.49
CA ASN A 183 1.70 10.13 -16.73
C ASN A 183 2.30 10.70 -15.43
N LYS A 184 1.48 10.87 -14.38
CA LYS A 184 1.89 11.47 -13.10
C LYS A 184 2.49 10.42 -12.16
N SER A 185 3.63 10.77 -11.56
CA SER A 185 4.36 10.00 -10.54
C SER A 185 3.69 10.06 -9.15
N SER A 186 2.39 9.76 -9.09
CA SER A 186 1.60 9.81 -7.86
C SER A 186 1.37 8.43 -7.26
N VAL A 187 1.98 8.17 -6.09
CA VAL A 187 1.82 6.91 -5.37
C VAL A 187 0.38 6.70 -4.89
N SER A 188 -0.33 7.77 -4.50
CA SER A 188 -1.73 7.68 -4.08
C SER A 188 -2.67 7.21 -5.20
N MET A 189 -2.29 7.43 -6.47
CA MET A 189 -3.03 7.03 -7.66
C MET A 189 -2.53 5.70 -8.25
N GLY A 190 -1.89 4.87 -7.44
CA GLY A 190 -1.43 3.54 -7.83
C GLY A 190 -0.01 3.49 -8.39
N GLY A 191 0.77 4.57 -8.28
CA GLY A 191 2.21 4.55 -8.54
C GLY A 191 2.98 3.63 -7.60
N ASP A 192 4.23 3.36 -7.96
CA ASP A 192 5.12 2.46 -7.22
C ASP A 192 6.32 3.22 -6.63
N PRO A 193 6.51 3.19 -5.30
CA PRO A 193 7.75 3.66 -4.68
C PRO A 193 8.87 2.61 -4.81
N ILE A 194 10.00 2.99 -5.40
CA ILE A 194 11.21 2.15 -5.50
C ILE A 194 12.33 2.78 -4.70
N ASP A 195 12.94 2.04 -3.77
CA ASP A 195 14.14 2.50 -3.05
C ASP A 195 15.32 2.64 -4.01
N VAL A 196 15.87 3.85 -4.06
CA VAL A 196 16.99 4.26 -4.92
C VAL A 196 18.07 4.97 -4.11
N THR A 197 18.08 4.79 -2.78
CA THR A 197 19.03 5.44 -1.88
C THR A 197 20.48 5.23 -2.31
N GLU A 198 20.86 4.01 -2.69
CA GLU A 198 22.24 3.69 -3.13
C GLU A 198 22.56 4.20 -4.55
N LYS A 199 21.59 4.72 -5.29
CA LYS A 199 21.79 5.30 -6.63
C LYS A 199 22.14 6.78 -6.59
N LEU A 200 21.94 7.46 -5.46
CA LEU A 200 22.31 8.85 -5.32
C LEU A 200 23.84 9.01 -5.36
N THR A 201 24.32 9.79 -6.32
CA THR A 201 25.74 10.12 -6.42
C THR A 201 26.14 11.12 -5.33
N THR A 202 27.44 11.26 -5.05
CA THR A 202 27.96 12.26 -4.11
C THR A 202 27.50 13.67 -4.48
N HIS A 203 27.49 13.99 -5.78
CA HIS A 203 27.01 15.29 -6.27
C HIS A 203 25.54 15.54 -5.91
N MET A 204 24.67 14.55 -6.10
CA MET A 204 23.25 14.65 -5.76
C MET A 204 23.03 14.76 -4.24
N ASN A 205 23.82 14.02 -3.45
CA ASN A 205 23.77 14.09 -2.00
C ASN A 205 24.14 15.49 -1.50
N ASP A 206 25.25 16.04 -1.98
CA ASP A 206 25.71 17.38 -1.61
C ASP A 206 24.69 18.44 -2.01
N LEU A 207 24.09 18.31 -3.20
CA LEU A 207 23.05 19.22 -3.67
C LEU A 207 21.80 19.18 -2.78
N ALA A 208 21.33 17.98 -2.44
CA ALA A 208 20.17 17.79 -1.59
C ALA A 208 20.40 18.33 -0.16
N ILE A 209 21.59 18.12 0.41
CA ILE A 209 21.96 18.69 1.72
C ILE A 209 22.07 20.20 1.65
N LYS A 210 22.67 20.77 0.60
CA LYS A 210 22.75 22.22 0.39
C LYS A 210 21.35 22.85 0.27
N ALA A 211 20.43 22.16 -0.40
CA ALA A 211 19.03 22.58 -0.52
C ALA A 211 18.25 22.49 0.79
N TYR A 212 18.50 21.46 1.59
CA TYR A 212 17.97 21.40 2.95
C TYR A 212 18.50 22.55 3.82
N GLN A 213 19.80 22.86 3.73
CA GLN A 213 20.44 23.94 4.51
C GLN A 213 20.05 25.36 4.08
N SER A 214 19.53 25.56 2.87
CA SER A 214 19.08 26.88 2.43
C SER A 214 17.76 27.31 3.08
N ILE A 215 17.02 26.37 3.66
CA ILE A 215 15.79 26.65 4.42
C ILE A 215 16.15 26.76 5.92
N PRO A 216 15.93 27.92 6.56
CA PRO A 216 16.28 28.12 7.96
C PRO A 216 15.47 27.19 8.88
N ASP A 217 16.10 26.67 9.93
CA ASP A 217 15.47 25.88 11.00
C ASP A 217 14.56 24.72 10.55
N LEU A 218 14.91 24.10 9.42
CA LEU A 218 14.24 22.90 8.92
C LEU A 218 14.83 21.66 9.59
N ASP A 219 14.03 20.91 10.35
CA ASP A 219 14.52 19.70 11.07
C ASP A 219 14.64 18.47 10.16
N LEU A 220 13.60 18.27 9.35
CA LEU A 220 13.45 17.16 8.42
C LEU A 220 12.66 17.62 7.20
N CYS A 221 12.88 16.97 6.07
CA CYS A 221 12.07 17.19 4.89
C CYS A 221 12.06 16.01 3.93
N GLY A 222 11.06 16.00 3.05
CA GLY A 222 11.13 15.28 1.79
C GLY A 222 11.47 16.27 0.69
N LEU A 223 12.61 16.13 0.06
CA LEU A 223 13.04 16.92 -1.08
C LEU A 223 12.68 16.17 -2.35
N ASP A 224 11.97 16.81 -3.29
CA ASP A 224 11.74 16.28 -4.63
C ASP A 224 12.80 16.85 -5.57
N MET A 225 13.52 15.95 -6.24
CA MET A 225 14.54 16.28 -7.21
C MET A 225 14.29 15.49 -8.49
N ILE A 226 14.29 16.16 -9.64
CA ILE A 226 14.39 15.48 -10.93
C ILE A 226 15.86 15.24 -11.19
N ILE A 227 16.18 13.98 -11.48
CA ILE A 227 17.55 13.51 -11.68
C ILE A 227 17.69 13.01 -13.12
N ASP A 228 18.61 13.65 -13.83
CA ASP A 228 19.16 13.14 -15.08
C ASP A 228 20.37 12.27 -14.75
N GLU A 229 20.15 10.96 -14.75
CA GLU A 229 21.20 9.98 -14.44
C GLU A 229 22.31 9.95 -15.49
N GLU A 230 22.03 10.31 -16.75
CA GLU A 230 23.01 10.26 -17.84
C GLU A 230 24.04 11.39 -17.70
N ASN A 231 23.56 12.59 -17.38
CA ASN A 231 24.41 13.78 -17.21
C ASN A 231 24.82 14.02 -15.75
N ASN A 232 24.34 13.19 -14.82
CA ASN A 232 24.56 13.34 -13.38
C ASN A 232 24.13 14.73 -12.87
N LEU A 233 22.99 15.22 -13.36
CA LEU A 233 22.41 16.51 -12.99
C LEU A 233 21.18 16.31 -12.10
N GLY A 234 21.01 17.20 -11.12
CA GLY A 234 19.86 17.23 -10.23
C GLY A 234 19.23 18.61 -10.21
N THR A 235 17.91 18.65 -10.36
CA THR A 235 17.11 19.89 -10.28
C THR A 235 16.08 19.75 -9.18
N VAL A 236 16.13 20.63 -8.18
CA VAL A 236 15.21 20.60 -7.03
C VAL A 236 13.86 21.19 -7.45
N ILE A 237 12.80 20.43 -7.23
CA ILE A 237 11.43 20.80 -7.62
C ILE A 237 10.64 21.34 -6.42
N GLU A 238 10.77 20.70 -5.27
CA GLU A 238 9.97 21.01 -4.09
C GLU A 238 10.66 20.51 -2.80
N ILE A 239 10.40 21.19 -1.68
CA ILE A 239 10.78 20.73 -0.34
C ILE A 239 9.52 20.65 0.52
N ASN A 240 9.20 19.45 1.00
CA ASN A 240 8.03 19.18 1.82
C ASN A 240 8.42 19.02 3.29
N THR A 241 7.77 19.78 4.18
CA THR A 241 7.99 19.71 5.64
C THR A 241 7.31 18.52 6.30
N LYS A 242 6.31 17.92 5.65
CA LYS A 242 5.54 16.75 6.13
C LYS A 242 5.65 15.58 5.15
N PRO A 243 6.86 15.03 4.93
CA PRO A 243 7.07 13.95 3.97
C PRO A 243 6.35 12.65 4.38
N MET A 244 5.87 11.92 3.37
CA MET A 244 5.21 10.63 3.59
C MET A 244 6.22 9.54 3.93
N LEU A 245 6.18 9.08 5.19
CA LEU A 245 7.11 8.08 5.71
C LEU A 245 6.98 6.70 5.02
N GLY A 246 5.76 6.31 4.67
CA GLY A 246 5.47 4.97 4.15
C GLY A 246 6.18 4.65 2.83
N LEU A 247 6.59 5.67 2.05
CA LEU A 247 7.36 5.50 0.82
C LEU A 247 8.68 4.76 1.05
N HIS A 248 9.39 5.11 2.12
CA HIS A 248 10.70 4.55 2.44
C HIS A 248 10.60 3.29 3.30
N LEU A 249 9.56 3.19 4.15
CA LEU A 249 9.33 2.03 5.01
C LEU A 249 8.86 0.80 4.23
N PHE A 250 8.09 1.01 3.17
CA PHE A 250 7.44 -0.08 2.42
C PHE A 250 7.53 0.13 0.89
N PRO A 251 8.75 0.22 0.32
CA PRO A 251 8.92 0.30 -1.13
C PRO A 251 8.45 -0.99 -1.80
N VAL A 252 8.04 -0.91 -3.07
CA VAL A 252 7.68 -2.06 -3.90
C VAL A 252 8.94 -2.84 -4.32
N GLU A 253 10.02 -2.11 -4.56
CA GLU A 253 11.31 -2.65 -4.99
C GLU A 253 12.45 -1.95 -4.25
N GLY A 254 13.55 -2.67 -4.01
CA GLY A 254 14.70 -2.21 -3.24
C GLY A 254 14.56 -2.51 -1.74
N SER A 255 15.28 -1.75 -0.90
CA SER A 255 15.36 -2.04 0.54
C SER A 255 14.44 -1.13 1.36
N ALA A 256 13.66 -1.71 2.26
CA ALA A 256 12.94 -0.95 3.28
C ALA A 256 13.94 -0.22 4.20
N ARG A 257 13.72 1.09 4.41
CA ARG A 257 14.59 1.95 5.23
C ARG A 257 13.89 2.33 6.53
N ASP A 258 14.56 2.12 7.66
CA ASP A 258 14.10 2.67 8.94
C ASP A 258 14.36 4.17 8.99
N ILE A 259 13.35 4.93 8.54
CA ILE A 259 13.35 6.38 8.66
C ILE A 259 12.79 6.86 10.01
N THR A 260 12.20 5.97 10.80
CA THR A 260 11.55 6.34 12.07
C THR A 260 12.56 6.53 13.19
N SER A 261 13.53 5.63 13.33
CA SER A 261 14.56 5.76 14.37
C SER A 261 15.36 7.06 14.21
N PRO A 262 15.86 7.45 13.01
CA PRO A 262 16.59 8.70 12.82
C PRO A 262 15.81 9.96 13.22
N ILE A 263 14.49 10.00 13.02
CA ILE A 263 13.64 11.12 13.44
C ILE A 263 13.61 11.22 14.97
N ILE A 264 13.35 10.11 15.66
CA ILE A 264 13.34 10.07 17.13
C ILE A 264 14.70 10.44 17.69
N ASP A 265 15.76 9.87 17.11
CA ASP A 265 17.16 10.12 17.42
C ASP A 265 17.60 11.58 17.23
N TYR A 266 16.96 12.30 16.30
CA TYR A 266 17.20 13.72 16.06
C TYR A 266 16.54 14.58 17.14
N TYR A 267 15.28 14.30 17.49
CA TYR A 267 14.55 15.08 18.50
C TYR A 267 14.94 14.75 19.94
N PHE A 268 15.36 13.52 20.20
CA PHE A 268 15.69 13.00 21.54
C PHE A 268 17.08 12.33 21.53
N PRO A 269 18.15 13.08 21.24
CA PRO A 269 19.50 12.52 21.10
C PRO A 269 20.00 11.80 22.34
N GLU A 270 19.53 12.19 23.53
CA GLU A 270 19.82 11.55 24.81
C GLU A 270 19.30 10.10 24.89
N THR A 271 18.37 9.71 24.03
CA THR A 271 17.77 8.37 24.04
C THR A 271 18.51 7.34 23.18
N LYS A 272 19.44 7.77 22.31
CA LYS A 272 20.16 6.91 21.35
C LYS A 272 20.89 5.73 21.97
N SER A 273 21.47 5.94 23.15
CA SER A 273 22.29 4.94 23.85
C SER A 273 21.51 4.11 24.86
N LEU A 274 20.22 4.42 25.07
CA LEU A 274 19.41 3.75 26.06
C LEU A 274 18.87 2.42 25.51
N GLU A 275 18.84 1.40 26.36
CA GLU A 275 18.25 0.12 26.02
C GLU A 275 16.73 0.29 25.82
N LYS A 276 16.26 0.02 24.61
CA LYS A 276 14.84 0.14 24.26
C LYS A 276 14.04 -0.88 25.05
N THR A 277 12.99 -0.43 25.72
CA THR A 277 12.11 -1.31 26.48
C THR A 277 10.93 -1.78 25.63
N ASN A 278 10.43 -2.98 25.91
CA ASN A 278 9.18 -3.49 25.33
C ASN A 278 7.94 -2.97 26.07
N LEU A 279 8.06 -1.91 26.86
CA LEU A 279 6.92 -1.25 27.49
C LEU A 279 6.40 -0.14 26.61
N TYR A 280 5.08 0.02 26.54
CA TYR A 280 4.45 1.10 25.80
C TYR A 280 3.35 1.79 26.61
N PHE A 281 3.15 3.06 26.34
CA PHE A 281 2.04 3.84 26.89
C PHE A 281 0.80 3.68 26.02
N ASP A 282 -0.36 3.65 26.66
CA ASP A 282 -1.62 3.80 25.95
C ASP A 282 -1.90 5.29 25.75
N PHE A 283 -1.38 5.81 24.64
CA PHE A 283 -1.52 7.20 24.28
C PHE A 283 -2.98 7.63 24.13
N ASP A 284 -3.89 6.76 23.69
CA ASP A 284 -5.30 7.12 23.56
C ASP A 284 -5.91 7.42 24.92
N SER A 285 -5.63 6.57 25.91
CA SER A 285 -6.07 6.81 27.30
C SER A 285 -5.45 8.08 27.92
N ILE A 286 -4.21 8.40 27.54
CA ILE A 286 -3.49 9.58 28.05
C ILE A 286 -3.99 10.87 27.38
N LEU A 287 -4.27 10.83 26.09
CA LEU A 287 -4.65 11.99 25.30
C LEU A 287 -6.14 12.31 25.40
N GLU A 288 -7.00 11.34 25.73
CA GLU A 288 -8.46 11.54 25.80
C GLU A 288 -8.85 12.67 26.77
N PRO A 289 -8.34 12.77 28.01
CA PRO A 289 -8.64 13.88 28.91
C PRO A 289 -8.25 15.25 28.36
N LEU A 290 -7.15 15.33 27.60
CA LEU A 290 -6.68 16.56 26.95
C LEU A 290 -7.58 16.92 25.76
N LYS A 291 -7.92 15.94 24.92
CA LYS A 291 -8.79 16.12 23.74
C LYS A 291 -10.21 16.51 24.15
N SER A 292 -10.75 15.93 25.22
CA SER A 292 -12.05 16.28 25.78
C SER A 292 -12.04 17.59 26.57
N ARG A 293 -10.85 18.20 26.77
CA ARG A 293 -10.63 19.40 27.59
C ARG A 293 -11.12 19.22 29.03
N SER A 294 -11.09 17.99 29.54
CA SER A 294 -11.43 17.68 30.92
C SER A 294 -10.30 18.05 31.89
N THR A 295 -9.06 18.12 31.36
CA THR A 295 -7.86 18.57 32.07
C THR A 295 -6.93 19.27 31.08
N ASP A 296 -6.11 20.19 31.57
CA ASP A 296 -5.06 20.86 30.80
C ASP A 296 -3.73 20.11 30.86
N MET A 297 -3.59 19.17 31.81
CA MET A 297 -2.35 18.42 32.03
C MET A 297 -2.65 16.96 32.41
N VAL A 298 -1.84 16.04 31.87
CA VAL A 298 -1.80 14.63 32.26
C VAL A 298 -0.36 14.28 32.58
N GLU A 299 -0.11 13.92 33.84
CA GLU A 299 1.20 13.44 34.28
C GLU A 299 1.31 11.93 34.05
N VAL A 300 2.43 11.49 33.46
CA VAL A 300 2.67 10.10 33.10
C VAL A 300 3.89 9.60 33.86
N THR A 301 3.79 8.42 34.46
CA THR A 301 4.92 7.80 35.16
C THR A 301 6.03 7.46 34.17
N LEU A 302 7.28 7.77 34.54
CA LEU A 302 8.45 7.40 33.76
C LEU A 302 8.50 5.86 33.58
N PRO A 303 8.85 5.36 32.39
CA PRO A 303 9.04 3.94 32.20
C PRO A 303 10.29 3.50 32.98
N PRO A 304 10.33 2.26 33.52
CA PRO A 304 11.56 1.73 34.08
C PRO A 304 12.63 1.71 32.99
N LEU A 305 13.80 2.27 33.30
CA LEU A 305 14.95 2.33 32.39
C LEU A 305 15.82 1.07 32.53
N GLY A 306 16.46 0.67 31.43
CA GLY A 306 17.36 -0.49 31.38
C GLY A 306 16.66 -1.79 30.99
N LYS A 307 17.40 -2.90 31.13
CA LYS A 307 16.94 -4.23 30.75
C LYS A 307 15.69 -4.64 31.50
N LEU A 308 14.67 -5.06 30.76
CA LEU A 308 13.44 -5.59 31.32
C LEU A 308 13.35 -7.10 31.13
N TYR A 309 12.79 -7.76 32.13
CA TYR A 309 12.54 -9.19 32.14
C TYR A 309 11.04 -9.43 32.01
N ALA A 310 10.66 -10.31 31.10
CA ALA A 310 9.27 -10.53 30.75
C ALA A 310 8.94 -12.02 30.72
N LYS A 311 7.92 -12.42 31.49
CA LYS A 311 7.44 -13.80 31.50
C LYS A 311 5.94 -13.90 31.32
N LYS A 312 5.56 -15.00 30.68
CA LYS A 312 4.18 -15.44 30.53
C LYS A 312 3.93 -16.67 31.40
N TYR A 313 3.04 -16.52 32.36
CA TYR A 313 2.50 -17.59 33.18
C TYR A 313 1.16 -18.07 32.64
N ILE A 314 1.04 -19.38 32.49
CA ILE A 314 -0.19 -20.08 32.12
C ILE A 314 -0.65 -20.85 33.34
N VAL A 315 -1.75 -20.41 33.92
CA VAL A 315 -2.32 -20.95 35.16
C VAL A 315 -3.51 -21.84 34.81
N SER A 316 -3.51 -23.08 35.30
CA SER A 316 -4.61 -24.04 35.15
C SER A 316 -5.16 -24.51 36.50
N GLY A 317 -6.38 -25.03 36.47
CA GLY A 317 -7.17 -25.42 37.65
C GLY A 317 -8.48 -24.64 37.71
N HIS A 318 -9.10 -24.58 38.89
CA HIS A 318 -10.29 -23.76 39.13
C HIS A 318 -9.92 -22.28 39.33
N VAL A 319 -9.62 -21.59 38.24
CA VAL A 319 -9.06 -20.22 38.23
C VAL A 319 -9.91 -19.18 37.51
N GLN A 320 -11.06 -19.58 36.96
CA GLN A 320 -12.04 -18.67 36.35
C GLN A 320 -13.30 -18.59 37.19
N GLY A 321 -14.01 -17.46 37.16
CA GLY A 321 -15.19 -17.21 38.01
C GLY A 321 -14.87 -16.91 39.48
N VAL A 322 -13.62 -17.13 39.92
CA VAL A 322 -13.17 -17.02 41.32
C VAL A 322 -12.51 -15.67 41.68
N GLY A 323 -12.63 -14.66 40.80
CA GLY A 323 -11.99 -13.36 41.02
C GLY A 323 -10.48 -13.29 40.75
N TYR A 324 -9.88 -14.39 40.25
CA TYR A 324 -8.43 -14.52 40.01
C TYR A 324 -7.80 -13.32 39.29
N ARG A 325 -8.40 -12.84 38.19
CA ARG A 325 -7.86 -11.71 37.40
C ARG A 325 -7.79 -10.39 38.17
N LYS A 326 -8.77 -10.13 39.06
CA LYS A 326 -8.77 -8.94 39.93
C LYS A 326 -7.69 -9.07 40.99
N TRP A 327 -7.58 -10.26 41.60
CA TRP A 327 -6.60 -10.57 42.61
C TRP A 327 -5.17 -10.45 42.08
N ILE A 328 -4.84 -11.11 40.95
CA ILE A 328 -3.49 -11.09 40.39
C ILE A 328 -3.07 -9.70 39.89
N ARG A 329 -4.02 -8.88 39.42
CA ARG A 329 -3.75 -7.47 39.10
C ARG A 329 -3.29 -6.70 40.33
N LYS A 330 -3.95 -6.90 41.48
CA LYS A 330 -3.56 -6.23 42.72
C LYS A 330 -2.13 -6.65 43.13
N GLN A 331 -1.83 -7.95 43.06
CA GLN A 331 -0.50 -8.48 43.37
C GLN A 331 0.57 -7.88 42.43
N ALA A 332 0.34 -7.90 41.12
CA ALA A 332 1.30 -7.36 40.17
C ALA A 332 1.62 -5.88 40.43
N LEU A 333 0.59 -5.06 40.71
CA LEU A 333 0.79 -3.65 41.04
C LEU A 333 1.54 -3.45 42.36
N GLN A 334 1.30 -4.28 43.39
CA GLN A 334 2.02 -4.23 44.66
C GLN A 334 3.50 -4.59 44.53
N HIS A 335 3.82 -5.46 43.56
CA HIS A 335 5.19 -5.84 43.22
C HIS A 335 5.82 -4.92 42.14
N HIS A 336 5.19 -3.79 41.82
CA HIS A 336 5.66 -2.85 40.77
C HIS A 336 5.87 -3.50 39.39
N LEU A 337 5.13 -4.57 39.10
CA LEU A 337 5.18 -5.29 37.82
C LEU A 337 4.14 -4.73 36.85
N HIS A 338 4.56 -4.57 35.60
CA HIS A 338 3.69 -4.22 34.48
C HIS A 338 3.22 -5.47 33.75
N GLY A 339 2.12 -5.42 33.01
CA GLY A 339 1.57 -6.66 32.47
C GLY A 339 0.12 -6.63 32.07
N TYR A 340 -0.38 -7.84 31.83
CA TYR A 340 -1.81 -8.05 31.71
C TYR A 340 -2.19 -9.47 32.12
N THR A 341 -3.47 -9.64 32.43
CA THR A 341 -4.09 -10.95 32.60
C THR A 341 -5.32 -11.11 31.71
N LYS A 342 -5.54 -12.32 31.20
CA LYS A 342 -6.75 -12.69 30.43
C LYS A 342 -7.14 -14.13 30.66
N ASN A 343 -8.44 -14.40 30.55
CA ASN A 343 -8.94 -15.77 30.47
C ASN A 343 -8.68 -16.35 29.08
N LYS A 344 -8.59 -17.67 29.01
CA LYS A 344 -8.69 -18.44 27.77
C LYS A 344 -9.97 -19.27 27.76
N PRO A 345 -10.49 -19.63 26.58
CA PRO A 345 -11.66 -20.52 26.47
C PRO A 345 -11.46 -21.89 27.11
N ASP A 346 -10.21 -22.38 27.20
CA ASP A 346 -9.88 -23.69 27.80
C ASP A 346 -9.81 -23.67 29.34
N GLY A 347 -10.50 -22.72 29.99
CA GLY A 347 -10.53 -22.60 31.45
C GLY A 347 -9.24 -22.05 32.09
N LYS A 348 -8.16 -21.85 31.32
CA LYS A 348 -6.88 -21.34 31.83
C LYS A 348 -6.85 -19.82 31.96
N VAL A 349 -5.96 -19.29 32.79
CA VAL A 349 -5.66 -17.87 32.89
C VAL A 349 -4.24 -17.61 32.39
N ILE A 350 -4.07 -16.60 31.55
CA ILE A 350 -2.77 -16.08 31.13
C ILE A 350 -2.46 -14.86 31.98
N VAL A 351 -1.24 -14.82 32.50
CA VAL A 351 -0.65 -13.69 33.19
C VAL A 351 0.67 -13.37 32.49
N VAL A 352 0.82 -12.16 31.98
CA VAL A 352 2.09 -11.66 31.45
C VAL A 352 2.57 -10.58 32.40
N VAL A 353 3.80 -10.70 32.86
CA VAL A 353 4.46 -9.72 33.73
C VAL A 353 5.77 -9.27 33.11
N VAL A 354 6.10 -8.00 33.35
CA VAL A 354 7.34 -7.33 32.96
C VAL A 354 7.82 -6.49 34.14
N GLY A 355 9.12 -6.57 34.44
CA GLY A 355 9.76 -5.79 35.50
C GLY A 355 11.25 -5.57 35.21
N SER A 356 11.86 -4.64 35.92
CA SER A 356 13.30 -4.36 35.85
C SER A 356 14.14 -5.39 36.61
N ASP A 357 13.57 -6.07 37.60
CA ASP A 357 14.23 -7.13 38.36
C ASP A 357 13.78 -8.52 37.87
N GLU A 358 14.74 -9.34 37.43
CA GLU A 358 14.47 -10.70 37.00
C GLU A 358 13.95 -11.60 38.12
N SER A 359 14.44 -11.38 39.35
CA SER A 359 14.08 -12.18 40.50
C SER A 359 12.60 -11.98 40.88
N ASP A 360 12.11 -10.74 40.88
CA ASP A 360 10.69 -10.41 41.09
C ASP A 360 9.80 -11.05 40.02
N VAL A 361 10.21 -10.94 38.75
CA VAL A 361 9.47 -11.54 37.64
C VAL A 361 9.40 -13.06 37.79
N ARG A 362 10.49 -13.72 38.18
CA ARG A 362 10.55 -15.18 38.41
C ARG A 362 9.74 -15.60 39.63
N ALA A 363 9.88 -14.90 40.75
CA ALA A 363 9.15 -15.15 42.00
C ALA A 363 7.64 -14.96 41.84
N PHE A 364 7.21 -14.13 40.89
CA PHE A 364 5.78 -13.95 40.57
C PHE A 364 5.08 -15.24 40.12
N LYS A 365 5.83 -16.27 39.72
CA LYS A 365 5.30 -17.62 39.47
C LYS A 365 4.65 -18.21 40.72
N ASP A 366 5.25 -18.01 41.89
CA ASP A 366 4.77 -18.58 43.15
C ASP A 366 3.52 -17.84 43.63
N ILE A 367 3.46 -16.52 43.41
CA ILE A 367 2.24 -15.73 43.58
C ILE A 367 1.12 -16.25 42.67
N CYS A 368 1.43 -16.60 41.41
CA CYS A 368 0.45 -17.23 40.54
C CYS A 368 0.00 -18.63 41.01
N ALA A 369 0.79 -19.32 41.84
CA ALA A 369 0.41 -20.62 42.38
C ALA A 369 -0.50 -20.51 43.62
N GLN A 370 -0.43 -19.40 44.37
CA GLN A 370 -1.29 -19.18 45.55
C GLN A 370 -2.75 -18.94 45.16
N GLY A 371 -3.00 -18.00 44.24
CA GLY A 371 -4.36 -17.61 43.86
C GLY A 371 -5.18 -16.95 44.99
N PRO A 372 -6.38 -16.42 44.70
CA PRO A 372 -7.33 -16.01 45.74
C PRO A 372 -7.94 -17.22 46.46
N GLU A 373 -8.54 -17.01 47.63
CA GLU A 373 -9.14 -18.04 48.50
C GLU A 373 -10.05 -19.06 47.77
N LYS A 374 -10.82 -18.59 46.77
CA LYS A 374 -11.75 -19.44 46.00
C LYS A 374 -11.10 -20.17 44.83
N ALA A 375 -9.83 -19.91 44.52
CA ALA A 375 -9.13 -20.53 43.41
C ALA A 375 -8.43 -21.81 43.85
N GLN A 376 -8.40 -22.80 42.96
CA GLN A 376 -7.56 -23.98 43.11
C GLN A 376 -6.61 -24.03 41.91
N VAL A 377 -5.34 -23.72 42.13
CA VAL A 377 -4.32 -23.73 41.08
C VAL A 377 -3.66 -25.11 41.04
N GLU A 378 -3.76 -25.79 39.91
CA GLU A 378 -3.15 -27.11 39.70
C GLU A 378 -1.73 -26.99 39.16
N LYS A 379 -1.51 -26.05 38.22
CA LYS A 379 -0.23 -25.92 37.52
C LYS A 379 -0.02 -24.52 36.99
N VAL A 380 1.22 -24.03 37.16
CA VAL A 380 1.70 -22.77 36.56
C VAL A 380 2.85 -23.08 35.60
N LYS A 381 2.61 -22.90 34.29
CA LYS A 381 3.65 -23.05 33.26
C LYS A 381 4.21 -21.67 32.90
N ALA A 382 5.53 -21.49 33.08
CA ALA A 382 6.25 -20.30 32.65
C ALA A 382 6.71 -20.43 31.18
N LYS A 383 6.74 -19.31 30.47
CA LYS A 383 7.34 -19.14 29.14
C LYS A 383 7.98 -17.75 29.07
N GLU A 384 9.05 -17.62 28.30
CA GLU A 384 9.59 -16.32 27.95
C GLU A 384 8.59 -15.50 27.12
N TRP A 385 8.69 -14.18 27.21
CA TRP A 385 7.81 -13.25 26.53
C TRP A 385 8.59 -12.08 25.95
N GLU A 386 8.52 -11.89 24.63
CA GLU A 386 9.30 -10.85 23.93
C GLU A 386 8.41 -9.76 23.31
N LYS A 387 7.09 -9.88 23.43
CA LYS A 387 6.17 -8.93 22.79
C LYS A 387 5.94 -7.68 23.67
N PRO A 388 5.61 -6.53 23.07
CA PRO A 388 5.31 -5.32 23.83
C PRO A 388 4.18 -5.49 24.86
N VAL A 389 4.33 -4.81 25.99
CA VAL A 389 3.40 -4.82 27.13
C VAL A 389 3.04 -3.39 27.51
N LYS A 390 1.75 -3.13 27.75
CA LYS A 390 1.28 -1.81 28.18
C LYS A 390 1.81 -1.52 29.59
N MET A 391 2.27 -0.29 29.82
CA MET A 391 2.60 0.23 31.15
C MET A 391 1.42 0.05 32.13
N GLY A 392 1.75 -0.35 33.36
CA GLY A 392 0.77 -0.75 34.37
C GLY A 392 0.28 -2.20 34.20
N PHE A 393 -0.78 -2.59 34.90
CA PHE A 393 -1.31 -3.97 34.83
C PHE A 393 -2.79 -4.01 34.44
N GLU A 394 -3.07 -4.59 33.28
CA GLU A 394 -4.40 -4.61 32.66
C GLU A 394 -5.13 -5.95 32.84
N ILE A 395 -6.45 -5.90 33.07
CA ILE A 395 -7.30 -7.08 32.88
C ILE A 395 -7.87 -7.03 31.48
N LYS A 396 -7.24 -7.73 30.54
CA LYS A 396 -7.73 -7.82 29.17
C LYS A 396 -9.04 -8.60 29.16
N LYS A 397 -10.11 -7.92 28.76
CA LYS A 397 -11.36 -8.56 28.36
C LYS A 397 -11.15 -9.15 26.97
N GLU A 398 -11.86 -10.23 26.64
CA GLU A 398 -11.99 -10.62 25.24
C GLU A 398 -12.62 -9.45 24.50
N SER A 399 -11.86 -8.78 23.62
CA SER A 399 -12.39 -7.62 22.91
C SER A 399 -13.48 -8.11 21.97
N LYS A 400 -14.71 -7.59 22.15
CA LYS A 400 -15.83 -7.83 21.24
C LYS A 400 -15.44 -7.56 19.79
N GLU A 401 -14.60 -6.56 19.53
CA GLU A 401 -14.09 -6.21 18.21
C GLU A 401 -13.20 -7.28 17.57
N LYS A 402 -12.30 -7.91 18.32
CA LYS A 402 -11.47 -8.99 17.76
C LYS A 402 -12.31 -10.23 17.44
N ARG A 403 -13.31 -10.52 18.28
CA ARG A 403 -14.33 -11.55 18.00
C ARG A 403 -15.17 -11.19 16.78
N LEU A 404 -15.54 -9.91 16.63
CA LEU A 404 -16.28 -9.40 15.48
C LEU A 404 -15.44 -9.50 14.20
N LYS A 405 -14.15 -9.10 14.23
CA LYS A 405 -13.22 -9.24 13.09
C LYS A 405 -12.98 -10.70 12.70
N GLU A 406 -12.89 -11.62 13.66
CA GLU A 406 -12.80 -13.06 13.37
C GLU A 406 -14.09 -13.59 12.74
N LEU A 407 -15.25 -13.18 13.25
CA LEU A 407 -16.57 -13.52 12.68
C LEU A 407 -16.75 -12.93 11.27
N GLU A 408 -16.35 -11.69 11.05
CA GLU A 408 -16.37 -11.03 9.74
C GLU A 408 -15.46 -11.76 8.75
N LYS A 409 -14.27 -12.18 9.18
CA LYS A 409 -13.35 -12.96 8.35
C LYS A 409 -13.91 -14.34 8.01
N GLN A 410 -14.58 -15.01 8.95
CA GLN A 410 -15.29 -16.26 8.71
C GLN A 410 -16.44 -16.06 7.72
N LEU A 411 -17.28 -15.05 7.93
CA LEU A 411 -18.39 -14.71 7.06
C LEU A 411 -17.92 -14.39 5.63
N GLN A 412 -16.80 -13.68 5.50
CA GLN A 412 -16.23 -13.35 4.19
C GLN A 412 -15.69 -14.60 3.48
N LYS A 413 -15.07 -15.52 4.21
CA LYS A 413 -14.63 -16.81 3.67
C LYS A 413 -15.83 -17.62 3.17
N GLU A 414 -16.88 -17.75 3.97
CA GLU A 414 -18.11 -18.45 3.58
C GLU A 414 -18.80 -17.82 2.35
N LYS A 415 -18.81 -16.48 2.25
CA LYS A 415 -19.32 -15.78 1.07
C LYS A 415 -18.51 -16.10 -0.19
N ASN A 416 -17.19 -16.17 -0.08
CA ASN A 416 -16.31 -16.52 -1.20
C ASN A 416 -16.51 -17.99 -1.62
N ASP A 417 -16.58 -18.90 -0.66
CA ASP A 417 -16.85 -20.33 -0.90
C ASP A 417 -18.22 -20.51 -1.58
N LYS A 418 -19.26 -19.79 -1.12
CA LYS A 418 -20.59 -19.79 -1.76
C LYS A 418 -20.56 -19.26 -3.19
N LYS A 419 -19.78 -18.21 -3.49
CA LYS A 419 -19.59 -17.70 -4.85
C LYS A 419 -18.88 -18.72 -5.74
N LYS A 420 -17.89 -19.43 -5.21
CA LYS A 420 -17.17 -20.50 -5.93
C LYS A 420 -18.12 -21.64 -6.30
N ILE A 421 -18.90 -22.12 -5.32
CA ILE A 421 -19.92 -23.16 -5.53
C ILE A 421 -20.97 -22.71 -6.56
N ALA A 422 -21.39 -21.43 -6.54
CA ALA A 422 -22.34 -20.91 -7.52
C ALA A 422 -21.77 -20.90 -8.95
N ARG A 423 -20.49 -20.57 -9.12
CA ARG A 423 -19.80 -20.64 -10.42
C ARG A 423 -19.67 -22.08 -10.91
N GLU A 424 -19.23 -22.99 -10.05
CA GLU A 424 -19.14 -24.43 -10.37
C GLU A 424 -20.50 -24.99 -10.77
N ARG A 425 -21.57 -24.65 -10.04
CA ARG A 425 -22.94 -25.04 -10.40
C ARG A 425 -23.37 -24.49 -11.77
N SER A 426 -23.06 -23.23 -12.07
CA SER A 426 -23.38 -22.64 -13.37
C SER A 426 -22.64 -23.33 -14.52
N MET A 427 -21.38 -23.74 -14.33
CA MET A 427 -20.63 -24.48 -15.34
C MET A 427 -21.21 -25.89 -15.54
N LEU A 428 -21.52 -26.60 -14.45
CA LEU A 428 -22.17 -27.91 -14.52
C LEU A 428 -23.55 -27.84 -15.19
N ASP A 429 -24.31 -26.78 -14.96
CA ASP A 429 -25.61 -26.58 -15.62
C ASP A 429 -25.45 -26.33 -17.13
N GLN A 430 -24.37 -25.66 -17.57
CA GLN A 430 -24.04 -25.50 -19.00
C GLN A 430 -23.60 -26.82 -19.63
N GLU A 431 -22.69 -27.56 -18.99
CA GLU A 431 -22.25 -28.88 -19.46
C GLU A 431 -23.44 -29.84 -19.57
N ARG A 432 -24.33 -29.85 -18.58
CA ARG A 432 -25.53 -30.69 -18.59
C ARG A 432 -26.46 -30.35 -19.76
N ARG A 433 -26.59 -29.07 -20.14
CA ARG A 433 -27.37 -28.67 -21.32
C ARG A 433 -26.72 -29.17 -22.61
N ALA A 434 -25.41 -28.97 -22.77
CA ALA A 434 -24.67 -29.44 -23.94
C ALA A 434 -24.77 -30.97 -24.11
N VAL A 435 -24.62 -31.72 -23.02
CA VAL A 435 -24.78 -33.19 -23.03
C VAL A 435 -26.22 -33.59 -23.39
N LYS A 436 -27.24 -32.84 -22.94
CA LYS A 436 -28.63 -33.12 -23.29
C LYS A 436 -28.89 -32.90 -24.79
N GLU A 437 -28.36 -31.83 -25.36
CA GLU A 437 -28.45 -31.54 -26.80
C GLU A 437 -27.74 -32.60 -27.65
N GLN A 438 -26.56 -33.07 -27.21
CA GLN A 438 -25.87 -34.19 -27.87
C GLN A 438 -26.66 -35.50 -27.79
N LEU A 439 -27.29 -35.78 -26.64
CA LEU A 439 -28.11 -36.98 -26.48
C LEU A 439 -29.31 -36.97 -27.44
N GLU A 440 -29.98 -35.82 -27.57
CA GLU A 440 -31.10 -35.62 -28.51
C GLU A 440 -30.65 -35.84 -29.97
N SER A 441 -29.50 -35.29 -30.37
CA SER A 441 -29.00 -35.48 -31.75
C SER A 441 -28.64 -36.95 -32.04
N VAL A 442 -28.07 -37.66 -31.06
CA VAL A 442 -27.74 -39.09 -31.20
C VAL A 442 -29.00 -39.95 -31.25
N GLU A 443 -30.05 -39.59 -30.52
CA GLU A 443 -31.35 -40.27 -30.60
C GLU A 443 -32.01 -40.07 -31.97
N GLU A 444 -31.94 -38.86 -32.54
CA GLU A 444 -32.42 -38.60 -33.91
C GLU A 444 -31.64 -39.40 -34.96
N GLU A 445 -30.30 -39.40 -34.91
CA GLU A 445 -29.47 -40.21 -35.82
C GLU A 445 -29.79 -41.71 -35.72
N LYS A 446 -30.01 -42.20 -34.49
CA LYS A 446 -30.38 -43.60 -34.25
C LYS A 446 -31.71 -43.97 -34.91
N GLU A 447 -32.70 -43.09 -34.87
CA GLU A 447 -33.99 -43.35 -35.55
C GLU A 447 -33.83 -43.32 -37.07
N ILE A 448 -33.07 -42.37 -37.62
CA ILE A 448 -32.76 -42.33 -39.07
C ILE A 448 -32.07 -43.63 -39.53
N ILE A 449 -31.08 -44.10 -38.77
CA ILE A 449 -30.36 -45.35 -39.10
C ILE A 449 -31.30 -46.56 -39.01
N LYS A 450 -32.22 -46.60 -38.04
CA LYS A 450 -33.21 -47.68 -37.94
C LYS A 450 -34.16 -47.68 -39.14
N GLU A 451 -34.64 -46.52 -39.58
CA GLU A 451 -35.48 -46.39 -40.76
C GLU A 451 -34.74 -46.87 -42.01
N ALA A 452 -33.51 -46.39 -42.23
CA ALA A 452 -32.68 -46.82 -43.35
C ALA A 452 -32.40 -48.33 -43.31
N TYR A 453 -32.13 -48.90 -42.12
CA TYR A 453 -31.96 -50.35 -41.94
C TYR A 453 -33.24 -51.13 -42.29
N PHE A 454 -34.41 -50.63 -41.90
CA PHE A 454 -35.71 -51.23 -42.22
C PHE A 454 -36.02 -51.16 -43.72
N GLU A 455 -35.69 -50.06 -44.39
CA GLU A 455 -35.78 -49.95 -45.85
C GLU A 455 -34.85 -50.93 -46.56
N LEU A 456 -33.62 -51.10 -46.06
CA LEU A 456 -32.63 -51.99 -46.63
C LEU A 456 -33.05 -53.47 -46.50
N LEU A 457 -33.63 -53.85 -45.37
CA LEU A 457 -34.23 -55.18 -45.16
C LEU A 457 -35.41 -55.45 -46.11
N ASN A 458 -36.23 -54.43 -46.39
CA ASN A 458 -37.40 -54.56 -47.27
C ASN A 458 -37.07 -54.31 -48.76
N SER A 459 -35.83 -53.92 -49.07
CA SER A 459 -35.38 -53.63 -50.43
C SER A 459 -35.32 -54.89 -51.29
N ARG A 460 -36.00 -54.84 -52.45
CA ARG A 460 -35.95 -55.91 -53.47
C ARG A 460 -34.78 -55.74 -54.46
N SER A 461 -33.89 -54.77 -54.24
CA SER A 461 -32.76 -54.41 -55.12
C SER A 461 -31.74 -55.55 -55.33
N TRP A 462 -31.64 -56.48 -54.39
CA TRP A 462 -30.82 -57.71 -54.53
C TRP A 462 -31.30 -58.62 -55.66
N ARG A 463 -32.57 -58.52 -56.09
CA ARG A 463 -33.11 -59.31 -57.23
C ARG A 463 -32.54 -58.85 -58.57
N TYR A 464 -32.20 -57.57 -58.71
CA TYR A 464 -31.69 -57.00 -59.97
C TYR A 464 -30.15 -56.98 -60.04
N THR A 465 -29.45 -57.06 -58.90
CA THR A 465 -27.98 -57.04 -58.85
C THR A 465 -27.32 -58.43 -58.81
N LYS A 466 -28.11 -59.50 -58.68
CA LYS A 466 -27.63 -60.90 -58.64
C LYS A 466 -26.85 -61.34 -59.90
N PRO A 467 -27.22 -60.96 -61.14
CA PRO A 467 -26.45 -61.33 -62.33
C PRO A 467 -25.08 -60.64 -62.38
N LEU A 468 -24.99 -59.40 -61.89
CA LEU A 468 -23.78 -58.57 -61.95
C LEU A 468 -22.71 -59.01 -60.93
N ARG A 469 -23.11 -59.55 -59.77
CA ARG A 469 -22.15 -60.08 -58.78
C ARG A 469 -21.40 -61.33 -59.26
N ASN A 470 -22.03 -62.19 -60.07
CA ASN A 470 -21.39 -63.39 -60.61
C ASN A 470 -20.34 -63.07 -61.68
N MET A 471 -20.47 -61.95 -62.42
CA MET A 471 -19.47 -61.55 -63.41
C MET A 471 -18.17 -61.01 -62.79
N SER A 472 -18.22 -60.46 -61.57
CA SER A 472 -17.00 -59.94 -60.90
C SER A 472 -16.02 -61.03 -60.43
N ASN A 473 -16.48 -62.29 -60.32
CA ASN A 473 -15.63 -63.40 -59.86
C ASN A 473 -14.82 -64.08 -60.97
N PHE A 474 -15.08 -63.80 -62.26
CA PHE A 474 -14.33 -64.40 -63.38
C PHE A 474 -13.09 -63.59 -63.81
N SER A 475 -12.96 -62.33 -63.41
CA SER A 475 -11.86 -61.45 -63.82
C SER A 475 -10.58 -61.58 -62.99
N LYS A 476 -10.52 -62.48 -61.99
CA LYS A 476 -9.35 -62.60 -61.08
C LYS A 476 -8.56 -63.92 -61.19
N ARG A 477 -8.75 -64.72 -62.24
CA ARG A 477 -7.91 -65.88 -62.56
C ARG A 477 -7.75 -66.05 -64.08
N SER A 478 -6.81 -65.32 -64.69
CA SER A 478 -6.12 -65.57 -65.97
C SER A 478 -5.15 -64.43 -66.20
#